data_AF-A0AA49GRZ4-F1
#
_entry.id   AF-A0AA49GRZ4-F1
#
_cell.length_a   1.000
_cell.length_b   1.000
_cell.length_c   1.000
_cell.angle_alpha   90.00
_cell.angle_beta   90.00
_cell.angle_gamma   90.00
#
_symmetry.space_group_name_H-M   'P 1'
#
loop_
_entity.id
_entity.type
_entity.pdbx_description
1 polymer ?
#
loop_
_entity_poly.entity_id
_entity_poly.type
_entity_poly.pdbx_seq_one_letter_code
_entity_poly.pdbx_strand_id
1 'polypeptide(L)'
;MAIVKWKKDKVLSIKLRNGKYALFQMLEGKCQIAVFNSFQDQNDWKNTVLTKESVLFYTNIIPKSVLSRSEITVQKTVPPAIDLEFPKFQLNTGHGNRKIKIWKNTPYERELIIMGEGSNLLAEERFENEIIYTSIEVKEYKKYRHLELENIRIYPEFNERLYLCSEMNKNIDPLKELAFDQDLDLRCQTYIDIISGKVRLESLGY
;
A
#
# COMPACT_ATOMS: atom_id res chain seq x y z
N MET A 1 18.79 -16.14 3.98
CA MET A 1 17.50 -15.63 4.51
C MET A 1 16.44 -16.71 4.37
N ALA A 2 15.60 -16.92 5.39
CA ALA A 2 14.53 -17.90 5.33
C ALA A 2 13.44 -17.45 4.34
N ILE A 3 13.03 -18.33 3.44
CA ILE A 3 11.96 -18.05 2.47
C ILE A 3 10.62 -18.08 3.20
N VAL A 4 9.97 -16.93 3.33
CA VAL A 4 8.62 -16.83 3.87
C VAL A 4 7.62 -17.42 2.86
N LYS A 5 7.12 -18.63 3.14
CA LYS A 5 6.03 -19.23 2.36
C LYS A 5 4.71 -18.53 2.65
N TRP A 6 3.91 -18.29 1.62
CA TRP A 6 2.54 -17.79 1.80
C TRP A 6 1.69 -18.80 2.58
N LYS A 7 0.94 -18.32 3.57
CA LYS A 7 -0.04 -19.11 4.34
C LYS A 7 -1.05 -18.14 4.93
N LYS A 8 -2.35 -18.41 4.75
CA LYS A 8 -3.44 -17.68 5.39
C LYS A 8 -3.18 -17.52 6.89
N ASP A 9 -3.52 -16.36 7.41
CA ASP A 9 -3.45 -15.99 8.83
C ASP A 9 -2.03 -15.97 9.41
N LYS A 10 -1.01 -15.96 8.54
CA LYS A 10 0.35 -15.70 8.97
C LYS A 10 0.53 -14.21 9.25
N VAL A 11 0.82 -13.87 10.50
CA VAL A 11 1.20 -12.53 10.92
C VAL A 11 2.71 -12.35 10.76
N LEU A 12 3.10 -11.22 10.17
CA LEU A 12 4.48 -10.84 9.93
C LEU A 12 4.72 -9.43 10.39
N SER A 13 5.93 -9.17 10.86
CA SER A 13 6.45 -7.81 10.97
C SER A 13 7.43 -7.53 9.82
N ILE A 14 7.41 -6.28 9.36
CA ILE A 14 8.35 -5.73 8.38
C ILE A 14 9.04 -4.52 8.97
N LYS A 15 10.35 -4.44 8.83
CA LYS A 15 11.11 -3.23 9.18
C LYS A 15 10.94 -2.16 8.11
N LEU A 16 10.69 -0.95 8.55
CA LEU A 16 10.55 0.24 7.74
C LEU A 16 11.90 0.94 7.59
N ARG A 17 12.04 1.81 6.58
CA ARG A 17 13.30 2.55 6.36
C ARG A 17 13.80 3.38 7.55
N ASN A 18 12.90 3.81 8.44
CA ASN A 18 13.25 4.56 9.66
C ASN A 18 13.59 3.65 10.85
N GLY A 19 13.65 2.32 10.65
CA GLY A 19 13.96 1.34 11.70
C GLY A 19 12.75 0.87 12.51
N LYS A 20 11.58 1.51 12.38
CA LYS A 20 10.33 1.02 12.99
C LYS A 20 9.89 -0.30 12.35
N TYR A 21 8.97 -0.99 13.00
CA TYR A 21 8.36 -2.22 12.51
C TYR A 21 6.85 -2.04 12.35
N ALA A 22 6.28 -2.62 11.30
CA ALA A 22 4.84 -2.66 11.06
C ALA A 22 4.32 -4.10 11.00
N LEU A 23 3.10 -4.35 11.47
CA LEU A 23 2.44 -5.65 11.33
C LEU A 23 1.53 -5.73 10.10
N PHE A 24 1.55 -6.90 9.47
CA PHE A 24 0.56 -7.28 8.46
C PHE A 24 0.26 -8.78 8.52
N GLN A 25 -0.92 -9.17 8.04
CA GLN A 25 -1.39 -10.55 7.98
C GLN A 25 -1.64 -10.96 6.53
N MET A 26 -1.17 -12.16 6.18
CA MET A 26 -1.49 -12.81 4.90
C MET A 26 -2.94 -13.30 4.88
N LEU A 27 -3.63 -13.00 3.79
CA LEU A 27 -5.00 -13.46 3.57
C LEU A 27 -5.04 -14.72 2.68
N GLU A 28 -6.26 -15.20 2.41
CA GLU A 28 -6.51 -16.40 1.60
C GLU A 28 -5.91 -16.25 0.19
N GLY A 29 -6.24 -15.16 -0.50
CA GLY A 29 -5.72 -14.89 -1.83
C GLY A 29 -4.22 -14.64 -1.79
N LYS A 30 -3.49 -15.35 -2.66
CA LYS A 30 -2.06 -15.11 -2.83
C LYS A 30 -1.85 -13.64 -3.21
N CYS A 31 -0.86 -12.98 -2.58
CA CYS A 31 -0.57 -11.55 -2.70
C CYS A 31 -1.43 -10.61 -1.85
N GLN A 32 -2.56 -11.04 -1.30
CA GLN A 32 -3.46 -10.20 -0.52
C GLN A 32 -3.04 -10.11 0.95
N ILE A 33 -2.91 -8.91 1.48
CA ILE A 33 -2.57 -8.68 2.89
C ILE A 33 -3.52 -7.67 3.53
N ALA A 34 -3.68 -7.79 4.85
CA ALA A 34 -4.20 -6.74 5.71
C ALA A 34 -3.04 -6.12 6.49
N VAL A 35 -2.88 -4.80 6.40
CA VAL A 35 -1.89 -4.04 7.16
C VAL A 35 -2.58 -3.44 8.38
N PHE A 36 -1.99 -3.60 9.56
CA PHE A 36 -2.54 -3.09 10.80
C PHE A 36 -2.00 -1.70 11.13
N ASN A 37 -2.79 -0.90 11.85
CA ASN A 37 -2.35 0.34 12.45
C ASN A 37 -1.50 0.04 13.71
N SER A 38 -0.36 -0.60 13.50
CA SER A 38 0.51 -1.12 14.55
C SER A 38 1.95 -0.90 14.13
N PHE A 39 2.54 0.15 14.67
CA PHE A 39 3.91 0.59 14.39
C PHE A 39 4.67 0.76 15.69
N GLN A 40 5.91 0.28 15.75
CA GLN A 40 6.73 0.35 16.97
C GLN A 40 8.23 0.32 16.66
N ASP A 41 9.05 0.87 17.56
CA ASP A 41 10.50 0.96 17.37
C ASP A 41 11.23 -0.37 17.58
N GLN A 42 10.67 -1.25 18.41
CA GLN A 42 11.24 -2.56 18.73
C GLN A 42 10.41 -3.66 18.07
N ASN A 43 11.03 -4.73 17.60
CA ASN A 43 10.31 -5.87 17.00
C ASN A 43 9.77 -6.86 18.07
N ASP A 44 9.18 -6.34 19.15
CA ASP A 44 8.57 -7.14 20.23
C ASP A 44 7.06 -6.88 20.29
N TRP A 45 6.26 -7.86 19.91
CA TRP A 45 4.81 -7.75 19.77
C TRP A 45 4.06 -8.52 20.87
N LYS A 46 4.68 -8.70 22.03
CA LYS A 46 4.00 -9.29 23.19
C LYS A 46 2.75 -8.49 23.53
N ASN A 47 1.65 -9.21 23.79
CA ASN A 47 0.35 -8.65 24.15
C ASN A 47 -0.33 -7.82 23.05
N THR A 48 0.19 -7.80 21.82
CA THR A 48 -0.52 -7.20 20.69
C THR A 48 -1.76 -8.03 20.37
N VAL A 49 -2.92 -7.37 20.35
CA VAL A 49 -4.19 -7.96 19.93
C VAL A 49 -4.56 -7.36 18.58
N LEU A 50 -4.63 -8.21 17.55
CA LEU A 50 -5.04 -7.81 16.22
C LEU A 50 -6.54 -8.07 16.05
N THR A 51 -7.26 -7.07 15.59
CA THR A 51 -8.69 -7.15 15.28
C THR A 51 -8.97 -6.56 13.90
N LYS A 52 -10.17 -6.79 13.37
CA LYS A 52 -10.60 -6.20 12.10
C LYS A 52 -10.58 -4.66 12.12
N GLU A 53 -10.91 -4.07 13.26
CA GLU A 53 -10.93 -2.62 13.49
C GLU A 53 -9.52 -2.02 13.53
N SER A 54 -8.50 -2.82 13.85
CA SER A 54 -7.10 -2.41 13.84
C SER A 54 -6.49 -2.41 12.43
N VAL A 55 -7.21 -2.89 11.41
CA VAL A 55 -6.72 -2.87 10.02
C VAL A 55 -6.69 -1.43 9.50
N LEU A 56 -5.50 -1.00 9.07
CA LEU A 56 -5.29 0.31 8.47
C LEU A 56 -5.68 0.33 7.00
N PHE A 57 -5.30 -0.70 6.24
CA PHE A 57 -5.70 -0.90 4.85
C PHE A 57 -5.46 -2.34 4.39
N TYR A 58 -6.09 -2.69 3.27
CA TYR A 58 -5.87 -3.93 2.54
C TYR A 58 -5.10 -3.63 1.26
N THR A 59 -4.19 -4.50 0.83
CA THR A 59 -3.50 -4.30 -0.45
C THR A 59 -2.97 -5.60 -1.04
N ASN A 60 -2.59 -5.53 -2.31
CA ASN A 60 -1.88 -6.59 -3.01
C ASN A 60 -0.39 -6.30 -3.02
N ILE A 61 0.45 -7.30 -2.75
CA ILE A 61 1.91 -7.20 -2.84
C ILE A 61 2.49 -8.25 -3.79
N ILE A 62 3.61 -7.95 -4.47
CA ILE A 62 4.38 -8.99 -5.16
C ILE A 62 5.21 -9.73 -4.10
N PRO A 63 4.89 -11.00 -3.72
CA PRO A 63 5.53 -11.63 -2.57
C PRO A 63 7.02 -11.85 -2.81
N LYS A 64 7.42 -12.16 -4.05
CA LYS A 64 8.83 -12.29 -4.42
C LYS A 64 9.60 -10.97 -4.30
N SER A 65 8.94 -9.82 -4.42
CA SER A 65 9.59 -8.51 -4.25
C SER A 65 9.62 -8.14 -2.76
N VAL A 66 8.44 -8.03 -2.15
CA VAL A 66 8.29 -7.56 -0.77
C VAL A 66 8.92 -8.53 0.22
N LEU A 67 8.59 -9.83 0.17
CA LEU A 67 9.01 -10.77 1.21
C LEU A 67 10.49 -11.16 1.15
N SER A 68 11.14 -11.00 -0.01
CA SER A 68 12.54 -11.39 -0.19
C SER A 68 13.52 -10.24 0.01
N ARG A 69 13.08 -8.99 -0.21
CA ARG A 69 13.92 -7.79 -0.13
C ARG A 69 13.77 -7.02 1.18
N SER A 70 12.74 -7.35 1.95
CA SER A 70 12.48 -6.71 3.26
C SER A 70 13.11 -7.50 4.41
N GLU A 71 13.47 -6.80 5.49
CA GLU A 71 13.72 -7.44 6.79
C GLU A 71 12.36 -7.82 7.41
N ILE A 72 12.02 -9.11 7.36
CA ILE A 72 10.74 -9.65 7.82
C ILE A 72 10.93 -10.68 8.93
N THR A 73 10.04 -10.66 9.91
CA THR A 73 9.94 -11.69 10.95
C THR A 73 8.53 -12.29 10.99
N VAL A 74 8.44 -13.62 11.06
CA VAL A 74 7.15 -14.30 11.29
C VAL A 74 6.82 -14.25 12.77
N GLN A 75 5.68 -13.64 13.12
CA GLN A 75 5.26 -13.45 14.50
C GLN A 75 4.40 -14.63 14.98
N LYS A 76 5.05 -15.64 15.57
CA LYS A 76 4.38 -16.88 15.99
C LYS A 76 3.49 -16.72 17.23
N THR A 77 3.76 -15.71 18.05
CA THR A 77 3.07 -15.46 19.32
C THR A 77 1.96 -14.44 19.21
N VAL A 78 1.82 -13.77 18.05
CA VAL A 78 0.76 -12.81 17.79
C VAL A 78 -0.39 -13.56 17.12
N PRO A 79 -1.56 -13.69 17.77
CA PRO A 79 -2.72 -14.30 17.13
C PRO A 79 -3.13 -13.49 15.91
N PRO A 80 -3.50 -14.14 14.79
CA PRO A 80 -4.09 -13.45 13.65
C PRO A 80 -5.44 -12.83 14.03
N ALA A 81 -5.78 -11.71 13.38
CA ALA A 81 -7.15 -11.23 13.40
C ALA A 81 -8.05 -12.22 12.66
N ILE A 82 -9.21 -12.50 13.23
CA ILE A 82 -10.23 -13.37 12.64
C ILE A 82 -11.15 -12.58 11.70
N ASP A 83 -11.83 -13.30 10.80
CA ASP A 83 -12.86 -12.76 9.90
C ASP A 83 -12.39 -11.57 9.02
N LEU A 84 -11.11 -11.62 8.63
CA LEU A 84 -10.57 -10.72 7.62
C LEU A 84 -10.90 -11.24 6.22
N GLU A 85 -11.60 -10.41 5.46
CA GLU A 85 -11.89 -10.64 4.04
C GLU A 85 -11.29 -9.51 3.23
N PHE A 86 -10.71 -9.84 2.08
CA PHE A 86 -10.21 -8.83 1.17
C PHE A 86 -11.40 -8.03 0.59
N PRO A 87 -11.33 -6.69 0.48
CA PRO A 87 -12.46 -5.90 0.02
C PRO A 87 -12.90 -6.24 -1.40
N LYS A 88 -14.21 -6.46 -1.57
CA LYS A 88 -14.84 -6.68 -2.89
C LYS A 88 -14.80 -5.45 -3.80
N PHE A 89 -14.75 -4.27 -3.20
CA PHE A 89 -14.67 -3.00 -3.91
C PHE A 89 -13.25 -2.44 -3.84
N GLN A 90 -12.68 -2.12 -4.99
CA GLN A 90 -11.36 -1.50 -5.12
C GLN A 90 -11.42 -0.38 -6.17
N LEU A 91 -10.35 0.41 -6.22
CA LEU A 91 -10.16 1.46 -7.20
C LEU A 91 -9.16 1.01 -8.26
N ASN A 92 -9.51 1.23 -9.51
CA ASN A 92 -8.65 0.99 -10.66
C ASN A 92 -8.38 2.34 -11.34
N THR A 93 -7.12 2.60 -11.69
CA THR A 93 -6.70 3.90 -12.26
C THR A 93 -7.10 4.10 -13.72
N GLY A 94 -7.76 3.13 -14.34
CA GLY A 94 -8.03 3.07 -15.77
C GLY A 94 -6.83 2.55 -16.57
N HIS A 95 -7.00 2.51 -17.89
CA HIS A 95 -5.97 2.09 -18.84
C HIS A 95 -5.08 3.25 -19.27
N GLY A 96 -3.95 2.96 -19.94
CA GLY A 96 -3.06 4.00 -20.47
C GLY A 96 -2.23 4.70 -19.40
N ASN A 97 -1.56 5.77 -19.81
CA ASN A 97 -0.64 6.50 -18.96
C ASN A 97 -0.83 8.01 -19.16
N ARG A 98 -0.75 8.79 -18.09
CA ARG A 98 -0.79 10.25 -18.18
C ARG A 98 0.44 10.90 -17.57
N LYS A 99 0.83 12.03 -18.16
CA LYS A 99 1.85 12.92 -17.60
C LYS A 99 1.21 13.84 -16.59
N ILE A 100 1.79 13.91 -15.40
CA ILE A 100 1.37 14.83 -14.36
C ILE A 100 2.54 15.67 -13.88
N LYS A 101 2.22 16.87 -13.37
CA LYS A 101 3.16 17.78 -12.75
C LYS A 101 2.68 18.10 -11.34
N ILE A 102 3.52 17.82 -10.35
CA ILE A 102 3.20 18.00 -8.93
C ILE A 102 4.12 19.04 -8.28
N TRP A 103 3.71 19.58 -7.13
CA TRP A 103 4.40 20.66 -6.42
C TRP A 103 4.79 21.84 -7.32
N LYS A 104 3.83 22.23 -8.17
CA LYS A 104 3.99 23.28 -9.19
C LYS A 104 4.52 24.57 -8.59
N ASN A 105 5.48 25.21 -9.26
CA ASN A 105 6.09 26.47 -8.85
C ASN A 105 6.82 26.40 -7.50
N THR A 106 7.30 25.22 -7.10
CA THR A 106 8.17 25.04 -5.93
C THR A 106 9.53 24.47 -6.37
N PRO A 107 10.59 24.57 -5.55
CA PRO A 107 11.87 23.89 -5.82
C PRO A 107 11.76 22.36 -5.91
N TYR A 108 10.63 21.80 -5.47
CA TYR A 108 10.36 20.38 -5.44
C TYR A 108 9.55 19.91 -6.65
N GLU A 109 9.23 20.77 -7.62
CA GLU A 109 8.42 20.40 -8.78
C GLU A 109 8.96 19.10 -9.46
N ARG A 110 8.04 18.21 -9.80
CA ARG A 110 8.34 16.96 -10.51
C ARG A 110 7.36 16.73 -11.64
N GLU A 111 7.86 16.19 -12.74
CA GLU A 111 7.06 15.61 -13.83
C GLU A 111 7.19 14.09 -13.83
N LEU A 112 6.04 13.42 -13.84
CA LEU A 112 5.90 11.97 -13.68
C LEU A 112 4.99 11.43 -14.77
N ILE A 113 5.19 10.15 -15.12
CA ILE A 113 4.21 9.36 -15.87
C ILE A 113 3.58 8.39 -14.88
N ILE A 114 2.27 8.44 -14.75
CA ILE A 114 1.51 7.50 -13.92
C ILE A 114 0.52 6.72 -14.79
N MET A 115 0.15 5.53 -14.33
CA MET A 115 -0.94 4.78 -14.94
C MET A 115 -2.27 5.50 -14.76
N GLY A 116 -3.13 5.37 -15.77
CA GLY A 116 -4.46 5.94 -15.80
C GLY A 116 -4.59 7.12 -16.74
N GLU A 117 -5.14 6.87 -17.92
CA GLU A 117 -5.56 7.82 -18.93
C GLU A 117 -7.08 7.65 -19.10
N GLY A 118 -7.86 8.66 -18.72
CA GLY A 118 -9.34 8.59 -18.67
C GLY A 118 -9.89 8.62 -17.25
N SER A 119 -11.09 8.06 -17.06
CA SER A 119 -11.77 8.02 -15.76
C SER A 119 -11.17 6.94 -14.85
N ASN A 120 -11.06 7.24 -13.55
CA ASN A 120 -10.86 6.20 -12.54
C ASN A 120 -12.08 5.26 -12.53
N LEU A 121 -11.89 4.03 -12.10
CA LEU A 121 -12.92 2.98 -12.14
C LEU A 121 -13.15 2.41 -10.74
N LEU A 122 -14.42 2.16 -10.41
CA LEU A 122 -14.81 1.28 -9.31
C LEU A 122 -14.73 -0.16 -9.83
N ALA A 123 -13.85 -0.96 -9.26
CA ALA A 123 -13.81 -2.40 -9.49
C ALA A 123 -14.66 -3.10 -8.42
N GLU A 124 -15.70 -3.82 -8.84
CA GLU A 124 -16.53 -4.67 -7.99
C GLU A 124 -16.28 -6.14 -8.36
N GLU A 125 -15.75 -6.92 -7.42
CA GLU A 125 -15.66 -8.37 -7.54
C GLU A 125 -17.02 -9.02 -7.25
N ARG A 126 -17.55 -9.74 -8.25
CA ARG A 126 -18.81 -10.48 -8.21
C ARG A 126 -18.56 -11.99 -8.13
N PHE A 127 -19.66 -12.76 -8.19
CA PHE A 127 -19.59 -14.22 -8.21
C PHE A 127 -18.71 -14.72 -9.37
N GLU A 128 -18.02 -15.84 -9.14
CA GLU A 128 -17.12 -16.47 -10.14
C GLU A 128 -15.91 -15.61 -10.57
N ASN A 129 -15.46 -14.67 -9.73
CA ASN A 129 -14.34 -13.75 -9.99
C ASN A 129 -14.55 -12.82 -11.18
N GLU A 130 -15.81 -12.58 -11.58
CA GLU A 130 -16.12 -11.52 -12.54
C GLU A 130 -15.87 -10.15 -11.88
N ILE A 131 -15.12 -9.28 -12.56
CA ILE A 131 -14.89 -7.90 -12.09
C ILE A 131 -15.64 -6.95 -13.01
N ILE A 132 -16.54 -6.16 -12.41
CA ILE A 132 -17.23 -5.07 -13.11
C ILE A 132 -16.53 -3.75 -12.82
N TYR A 133 -16.21 -3.02 -13.88
CA TYR A 133 -15.62 -1.70 -13.81
C TYR A 133 -16.67 -0.63 -14.12
N THR A 134 -16.86 0.30 -13.18
CA THR A 134 -17.76 1.45 -13.36
C THR A 134 -16.96 2.74 -13.31
N SER A 135 -17.15 3.63 -14.29
CA SER A 135 -16.49 4.94 -14.30
C SER A 135 -16.85 5.77 -13.06
N ILE A 136 -15.84 6.32 -12.41
CA ILE A 136 -15.93 7.28 -11.31
C ILE A 136 -15.32 8.61 -11.77
N GLU A 137 -15.97 9.71 -11.44
CA GLU A 137 -15.39 11.04 -11.63
C GLU A 137 -14.44 11.43 -10.49
N VAL A 138 -13.41 12.22 -10.81
CA VAL A 138 -12.45 12.75 -9.81
C VAL A 138 -13.14 13.47 -8.64
N LYS A 139 -14.22 14.21 -8.91
CA LYS A 139 -14.99 14.94 -7.88
C LYS A 139 -15.63 14.02 -6.83
N GLU A 140 -15.81 12.74 -7.14
CA GLU A 140 -16.37 11.74 -6.23
C GLU A 140 -15.33 11.12 -5.30
N TYR A 141 -14.05 11.54 -5.37
CA TYR A 141 -12.97 10.96 -4.59
C TYR A 141 -13.30 10.83 -3.09
N LYS A 142 -13.92 11.85 -2.49
CA LYS A 142 -14.31 11.84 -1.07
C LYS A 142 -15.19 10.63 -0.70
N LYS A 143 -16.08 10.20 -1.60
CA LYS A 143 -16.95 9.04 -1.40
C LYS A 143 -16.15 7.74 -1.36
N TYR A 144 -15.15 7.60 -2.24
CA TYR A 144 -14.41 6.36 -2.43
C TYR A 144 -13.04 6.33 -1.73
N ARG A 145 -12.66 7.39 -1.01
CA ARG A 145 -11.34 7.51 -0.35
C ARG A 145 -10.98 6.35 0.57
N HIS A 146 -11.99 5.72 1.17
CA HIS A 146 -11.85 4.56 2.05
C HIS A 146 -11.49 3.26 1.32
N LEU A 147 -11.65 3.21 -0.01
CA LEU A 147 -11.27 2.08 -0.83
C LEU A 147 -9.79 2.13 -1.20
N GLU A 148 -9.24 0.96 -1.49
CA GLU A 148 -7.83 0.77 -1.85
C GLU A 148 -7.68 0.53 -3.34
N LEU A 149 -6.51 0.91 -3.88
CA LEU A 149 -6.16 0.63 -5.26
C LEU A 149 -5.94 -0.88 -5.46
N GLU A 150 -6.37 -1.43 -6.59
CA GLU A 150 -6.09 -2.82 -6.97
C GLU A 150 -4.61 -3.07 -7.30
N ASN A 151 -3.83 -2.00 -7.49
CA ASN A 151 -2.41 -2.05 -7.84
C ASN A 151 -1.61 -2.98 -6.92
N ILE A 152 -0.79 -3.83 -7.53
CA ILE A 152 0.10 -4.73 -6.83
C ILE A 152 1.40 -4.00 -6.48
N ARG A 153 1.73 -3.94 -5.19
CA ARG A 153 2.88 -3.19 -4.67
C ARG A 153 4.17 -4.00 -4.68
N ILE A 154 5.27 -3.33 -5.01
CA ILE A 154 6.63 -3.85 -4.87
C ILE A 154 7.29 -3.33 -3.59
N TYR A 155 8.42 -3.93 -3.21
CA TYR A 155 9.13 -3.60 -1.98
C TYR A 155 9.30 -2.10 -1.68
N PRO A 156 9.97 -1.29 -2.52
CA PRO A 156 10.26 0.09 -2.15
C PRO A 156 8.98 0.93 -2.01
N GLU A 157 8.01 0.74 -2.90
CA GLU A 157 6.72 1.44 -2.83
C GLU A 157 5.93 1.05 -1.57
N PHE A 158 5.87 -0.25 -1.27
CA PHE A 158 5.11 -0.75 -0.13
C PHE A 158 5.73 -0.29 1.19
N ASN A 159 7.05 -0.41 1.32
CA ASN A 159 7.75 0.00 2.54
C ASN A 159 7.67 1.51 2.77
N GLU A 160 7.84 2.32 1.71
CA GLU A 160 7.70 3.78 1.83
C GLU A 160 6.26 4.18 2.18
N ARG A 161 5.24 3.51 1.62
CA ARG A 161 3.85 3.73 2.02
C ARG A 161 3.64 3.44 3.51
N LEU A 162 4.18 2.33 4.03
CA LEU A 162 4.11 2.00 5.45
C LEU A 162 4.81 3.04 6.33
N TYR A 163 5.98 3.52 5.90
CA TYR A 163 6.70 4.62 6.57
C TYR A 163 5.82 5.87 6.64
N LEU A 164 5.22 6.31 5.54
CA LEU A 164 4.34 7.48 5.51
C LEU A 164 3.12 7.30 6.42
N CYS A 165 2.50 6.11 6.41
CA CYS A 165 1.41 5.78 7.31
C CYS A 165 1.81 5.89 8.79
N SER A 166 3.00 5.39 9.15
CA SER A 166 3.55 5.48 10.50
C SER A 166 3.79 6.93 10.92
N GLU A 167 4.43 7.73 10.07
CA GLU A 167 4.80 9.12 10.37
C GLU A 167 3.59 10.05 10.40
N MET A 168 2.56 9.76 9.60
CA MET A 168 1.36 10.60 9.49
C MET A 168 0.19 10.10 10.35
N ASN A 169 0.36 8.96 11.03
CA ASN A 169 -0.64 8.30 11.86
C ASN A 169 -2.03 8.16 11.18
N LYS A 170 -2.03 7.80 9.89
CA LYS A 170 -3.25 7.61 9.08
C LYS A 170 -2.95 6.80 7.83
N ASN A 171 -3.98 6.21 7.22
CA ASN A 171 -3.85 5.57 5.91
C ASN A 171 -3.55 6.63 4.84
N ILE A 172 -2.35 6.57 4.28
CA ILE A 172 -1.92 7.37 3.12
C ILE A 172 -1.51 6.41 2.01
N ASP A 173 -1.95 6.73 0.79
CA ASP A 173 -1.53 6.07 -0.43
C ASP A 173 -1.23 7.15 -1.47
N PRO A 174 0.05 7.54 -1.64
CA PRO A 174 0.38 8.63 -2.55
C PRO A 174 -0.02 8.34 -4.00
N LEU A 175 -0.01 7.07 -4.43
CA LEU A 175 -0.46 6.71 -5.77
C LEU A 175 -1.98 6.90 -5.93
N LYS A 176 -2.77 6.59 -4.90
CA LYS A 176 -4.22 6.84 -4.91
C LYS A 176 -4.53 8.33 -4.96
N GLU A 177 -3.83 9.14 -4.15
CA GLU A 177 -4.00 10.59 -4.16
C GLU A 177 -3.66 11.17 -5.55
N LEU A 178 -2.59 10.69 -6.21
CA LEU A 178 -2.25 11.08 -7.58
C LEU A 178 -3.31 10.67 -8.60
N ALA A 179 -3.83 9.44 -8.52
CA ALA A 179 -4.84 8.94 -9.45
C ALA A 179 -6.10 9.82 -9.46
N PHE A 180 -6.45 10.41 -8.32
CA PHE A 180 -7.59 11.31 -8.14
C PHE A 180 -7.22 12.80 -8.13
N ASP A 181 -6.08 13.17 -8.71
CA ASP A 181 -5.64 14.57 -8.87
C ASP A 181 -5.64 15.38 -7.56
N GLN A 182 -5.33 14.71 -6.44
CA GLN A 182 -5.22 15.34 -5.14
C GLN A 182 -3.81 15.91 -4.93
N ASP A 183 -3.73 16.99 -4.16
CA ASP A 183 -2.45 17.55 -3.74
C ASP A 183 -1.71 16.58 -2.82
N LEU A 184 -0.42 16.39 -3.09
CA LEU A 184 0.45 15.56 -2.27
C LEU A 184 1.22 16.40 -1.25
N ASP A 185 1.23 15.91 -0.02
CA ASP A 185 2.15 16.37 1.02
C ASP A 185 3.60 16.17 0.56
N LEU A 186 4.48 17.14 0.81
CA LEU A 186 5.89 17.07 0.42
C LEU A 186 6.62 15.89 1.06
N ARG A 187 6.13 15.38 2.21
CA ARG A 187 6.65 14.16 2.83
C ARG A 187 6.59 12.94 1.89
N CYS A 188 5.71 12.95 0.89
CA CYS A 188 5.61 11.91 -0.12
C CYS A 188 6.74 11.94 -1.17
N GLN A 189 7.71 12.87 -1.08
CA GLN A 189 8.79 13.01 -2.06
C GLN A 189 9.55 11.72 -2.35
N THR A 190 9.97 10.99 -1.32
CA THR A 190 10.69 9.72 -1.50
C THR A 190 9.84 8.69 -2.24
N TYR A 191 8.54 8.62 -1.96
CA TYR A 191 7.62 7.74 -2.69
C TYR A 191 7.55 8.12 -4.18
N ILE A 192 7.50 9.42 -4.49
CA ILE A 192 7.52 9.91 -5.86
C ILE A 192 8.83 9.55 -6.57
N ASP A 193 9.96 9.74 -5.90
CA ASP A 193 11.26 9.40 -6.46
C ASP A 193 11.34 7.88 -6.78
N ILE A 194 10.77 7.02 -5.93
CA ILE A 194 10.63 5.57 -6.16
C ILE A 194 9.84 5.28 -7.44
N ILE A 195 8.59 5.76 -7.55
CA ILE A 195 7.72 5.42 -8.69
C ILE A 195 8.16 6.07 -9.99
N SER A 196 8.92 7.17 -9.92
CA SER A 196 9.45 7.84 -11.11
C SER A 196 10.56 7.04 -11.81
N GLY A 197 11.23 6.15 -11.07
CA GLY A 197 12.40 5.41 -11.54
C GLY A 197 13.62 6.29 -11.89
N LYS A 198 13.60 7.59 -11.56
CA LYS A 198 14.67 8.55 -11.89
C LYS A 198 15.82 8.55 -10.88
N VAL A 199 15.60 7.98 -9.70
CA VAL A 199 16.55 7.93 -8.60
C VAL A 199 16.86 6.48 -8.26
N ARG A 200 18.13 6.17 -7.95
CA ARG A 200 18.54 4.83 -7.52
C ARG A 200 17.94 4.51 -6.16
N LEU A 201 17.32 3.33 -6.02
CA LEU A 201 16.64 2.92 -4.79
C LEU A 201 17.58 2.90 -3.57
N GLU A 202 18.84 2.55 -3.77
CA GLU A 202 19.85 2.47 -2.71
C GLU A 202 20.11 3.84 -2.08
N SER A 203 20.01 4.91 -2.88
CA SER A 203 20.14 6.29 -2.39
C SER A 203 18.94 6.76 -1.57
N LEU A 204 17.83 6.02 -1.63
CA LEU A 204 16.60 6.28 -0.88
C LEU A 204 16.47 5.36 0.35
N GLY A 205 17.42 4.45 0.57
CA GLY A 205 17.41 3.48 1.67
C GLY A 205 16.70 2.16 1.34
N TYR A 206 16.57 1.81 0.06
CA TYR A 206 15.87 0.60 -0.42
C TYR A 206 16.73 -0.30 -1.30
#